data_AF-A0A653C749-F1
#
_entry.id   AF-A0A653C749-F1
#
_cell.length_a   1.000
_cell.length_b   1.000
_cell.length_c   1.000
_cell.angle_alpha   90.00
_cell.angle_beta   90.00
_cell.angle_gamma   90.00
#
_symmetry.space_group_name_H-M   'P 1'
#
loop_
_entity.id
_entity.type
_entity.pdbx_description
1 polymer ?
#
loop_
_entity_poly.entity_id
_entity_poly.type
_entity_poly.pdbx_seq_one_letter_code
_entity_poly.pdbx_strand_id
1 'polypeptide(L)'
;MPRKRVIVSYKRSAKKRQALDKEDMKKAVSAVREKRMGTLKAAKTFGVPRTTVQRLAKLDHLSVDQAIQIKLGRDAQIKKER
;
A
#
# COMPACT_ATOMS: atom_id res chain seq x y z
N MET A 1 41.17 3.08 -3.42
CA MET A 1 40.52 4.05 -4.34
C MET A 1 39.07 4.29 -3.89
N PRO A 2 38.67 5.52 -3.55
CA PRO A 2 37.30 5.81 -3.14
C PRO A 2 36.38 5.88 -4.37
N ARG A 3 35.28 5.12 -4.36
CA ARG A 3 34.22 5.22 -5.39
C ARG A 3 33.52 6.57 -5.24
N LYS A 4 33.67 7.44 -6.25
CA LYS A 4 32.99 8.74 -6.35
C LYS A 4 31.47 8.51 -6.22
N ARG A 5 30.83 9.01 -5.16
CA ARG A 5 29.36 9.03 -5.06
C ARG A 5 28.83 10.05 -6.06
N VAL A 6 28.32 9.57 -7.18
CA VAL A 6 27.56 10.42 -8.10
C VAL A 6 26.21 10.70 -7.43
N ILE A 7 26.02 11.92 -6.94
CA ILE A 7 24.74 12.37 -6.40
C ILE A 7 23.85 12.71 -7.61
N VAL A 8 23.25 11.68 -8.22
CA VAL A 8 22.28 11.90 -9.29
C VAL A 8 20.98 12.37 -8.64
N SER A 9 20.75 13.69 -8.69
CA SER A 9 19.52 14.32 -8.24
C SER A 9 18.38 14.03 -9.23
N TYR A 10 17.81 12.82 -9.14
CA TYR A 10 16.57 12.52 -9.86
C TYR A 10 15.43 13.35 -9.25
N LYS A 11 14.95 14.35 -9.99
CA LYS A 11 13.64 14.99 -9.72
C LYS A 11 12.57 13.90 -9.72
N ARG A 12 12.20 13.38 -8.55
CA ARG A 12 11.05 12.48 -8.41
C ARG A 12 9.80 13.30 -8.67
N SER A 13 9.13 13.05 -9.80
CA SER A 13 7.81 13.62 -10.02
C SER A 13 6.89 13.21 -8.87
N ALA A 14 6.18 14.18 -8.30
CA ALA A 14 5.25 13.93 -7.21
C ALA A 14 4.08 13.10 -7.77
N LYS A 15 4.15 11.76 -7.64
CA LYS A 15 3.07 10.87 -8.06
C LYS A 15 1.80 11.28 -7.31
N LYS A 16 0.74 11.66 -8.06
CA LYS A 16 -0.58 11.93 -7.48
C LYS A 16 -1.00 10.75 -6.61
N ARG A 17 -1.44 11.05 -5.38
CA ARG A 17 -1.92 10.03 -4.45
C ARG A 17 -3.17 9.40 -5.05
N GLN A 18 -3.18 8.07 -5.16
CA GLN A 18 -4.37 7.35 -5.58
C GLN A 18 -5.34 7.33 -4.40
N ALA A 19 -6.59 7.68 -4.67
CA ALA A 19 -7.65 7.49 -3.70
C ALA A 19 -7.81 6.00 -3.44
N LEU A 20 -7.85 5.64 -2.17
CA LEU A 20 -8.00 4.25 -1.73
C LEU A 20 -9.48 3.98 -1.51
N ASP A 21 -10.01 2.99 -2.22
CA ASP A 21 -11.30 2.41 -1.90
C ASP A 21 -11.13 1.37 -0.77
N LYS A 22 -12.06 1.38 0.19
CA LYS A 22 -11.97 0.50 1.36
C LYS A 22 -12.19 -0.96 0.99
N GLU A 23 -13.15 -1.22 0.10
CA GLU A 23 -13.53 -2.58 -0.29
C GLU A 23 -12.44 -3.24 -1.12
N ASP A 24 -11.85 -2.50 -2.06
CA ASP A 24 -10.69 -2.97 -2.82
C ASP A 24 -9.48 -3.25 -1.91
N MET A 25 -9.28 -2.43 -0.88
CA MET A 25 -8.20 -2.64 0.09
C MET A 25 -8.45 -3.87 0.98
N LYS A 26 -9.70 -4.13 1.40
CA LYS A 26 -10.08 -5.35 2.14
C LYS A 26 -9.77 -6.59 1.32
N LYS A 27 -10.25 -6.64 0.08
CA LYS A 27 -10.04 -7.77 -0.86
C LYS A 27 -8.55 -7.98 -1.14
N ALA A 28 -7.78 -6.91 -1.30
CA ALA A 28 -6.34 -7.01 -1.51
C ALA A 28 -5.61 -7.59 -0.30
N VAL A 29 -5.97 -7.16 0.91
CA VAL A 29 -5.32 -7.63 2.15
C VAL A 29 -5.70 -9.08 2.46
N SER A 30 -6.97 -9.46 2.32
CA SER A 30 -7.40 -10.86 2.52
C SER A 30 -6.70 -11.81 1.55
N ALA A 31 -6.66 -11.47 0.27
CA ALA A 31 -6.03 -12.30 -0.75
C ALA A 31 -4.51 -12.48 -0.56
N VAL A 32 -3.84 -11.48 0.03
CA VAL A 32 -2.41 -11.57 0.38
C VAL A 32 -2.20 -12.42 1.64
N ARG A 33 -3.05 -12.29 2.67
CA ARG A 33 -2.98 -13.11 3.90
C ARG A 33 -3.26 -14.58 3.62
N GLU A 34 -4.24 -14.86 2.78
CA GLU A 34 -4.57 -16.21 2.28
C GLU A 34 -3.49 -16.78 1.33
N LYS A 35 -2.42 -16.04 1.04
CA LYS A 35 -1.37 -16.40 0.08
C LYS A 35 -1.87 -16.70 -1.33
N ARG A 36 -3.11 -16.31 -1.70
CA ARG A 36 -3.65 -16.49 -3.05
C ARG A 36 -2.90 -15.66 -4.09
N MET A 37 -2.41 -14.48 -3.70
CA MET A 37 -1.64 -13.61 -4.58
C MET A 37 -0.58 -12.80 -3.83
N GLY A 38 0.54 -12.51 -4.50
CA GLY A 38 1.57 -11.65 -3.96
C GLY A 38 1.14 -10.18 -3.91
N THR A 39 1.78 -9.40 -3.03
CA THR A 39 1.48 -7.96 -2.82
C THR A 39 1.52 -7.13 -4.10
N LEU A 40 2.41 -7.44 -5.05
CA LEU A 40 2.49 -6.75 -6.34
C LEU A 40 1.27 -7.05 -7.23
N LYS A 41 0.81 -8.31 -7.24
CA LYS A 41 -0.34 -8.73 -8.04
C LYS A 41 -1.63 -8.13 -7.47
N ALA A 42 -1.84 -8.23 -6.16
CA ALA A 42 -2.97 -7.63 -5.47
C ALA A 42 -3.08 -6.11 -5.73
N ALA A 43 -1.95 -5.40 -5.63
CA ALA A 43 -1.90 -3.96 -5.89
C ALA A 43 -2.35 -3.58 -7.31
N LYS A 44 -1.95 -4.37 -8.33
CA LYS A 44 -2.35 -4.13 -9.71
C LYS A 44 -3.80 -4.52 -9.97
N THR A 45 -4.25 -5.64 -9.41
CA THR A 45 -5.60 -6.17 -9.61
C THR A 45 -6.66 -5.28 -8.99
N PHE A 46 -6.45 -4.82 -7.75
CA PHE A 46 -7.40 -3.99 -7.02
C PHE A 46 -7.11 -2.48 -7.10
N GLY A 47 -6.11 -2.06 -7.89
CA GLY A 47 -5.76 -0.65 -8.04
C GLY A 47 -5.26 0.05 -6.75
N VAL A 48 -4.79 -0.73 -5.77
CA VAL A 48 -4.37 -0.22 -4.45
C VAL A 48 -2.84 -0.06 -4.35
N PRO A 49 -2.33 0.83 -3.50
CA PRO A 49 -0.89 0.99 -3.27
C PRO A 49 -0.26 -0.26 -2.64
N ARG A 50 0.75 -0.81 -3.33
CA ARG A 50 1.51 -2.00 -2.90
C ARG A 50 2.08 -1.90 -1.49
N THR A 51 2.68 -0.76 -1.14
CA THR A 51 3.31 -0.56 0.18
C THR A 51 2.29 -0.58 1.31
N THR A 52 1.08 -0.07 1.06
CA THR A 52 -0.04 -0.11 1.99
C THR A 52 -0.50 -1.55 2.21
N VAL A 53 -0.78 -2.29 1.13
CA VAL A 53 -1.16 -3.72 1.22
C VAL A 53 -0.09 -4.53 1.95
N GLN A 54 1.19 -4.31 1.63
CA GLN A 54 2.28 -5.03 2.28
C GLN A 54 2.36 -4.74 3.78
N ARG A 55 2.14 -3.48 4.20
CA ARG A 55 2.17 -3.12 5.63
C ARG A 55 0.97 -3.72 6.36
N LEU A 56 -0.24 -3.61 5.80
CA LEU A 56 -1.47 -4.16 6.37
C LEU A 56 -1.45 -5.69 6.46
N ALA A 57 -0.89 -6.35 5.45
CA ALA A 57 -0.76 -7.80 5.42
C ALA A 57 0.21 -8.35 6.47
N LYS A 58 1.15 -7.55 6.98
CA LYS A 58 2.07 -7.94 8.08
C LYS A 58 1.47 -7.77 9.47
N LEU A 59 0.32 -7.11 9.59
CA LEU A 59 -0.34 -6.88 10.87
C LEU A 59 -1.23 -8.07 11.22
N ASP A 60 -0.60 -9.22 11.49
CA ASP A 60 -1.29 -10.50 11.65
C ASP A 60 -2.23 -10.55 12.87
N HIS A 61 -1.95 -9.71 13.87
CA HIS A 61 -2.72 -9.60 15.11
C HIS A 61 -4.01 -8.78 14.97
N LEU A 62 -4.23 -8.09 13.85
CA LEU A 62 -5.44 -7.30 13.61
C LEU A 62 -6.33 -7.92 12.54
N SER A 63 -7.64 -7.83 12.74
CA SER A 63 -8.62 -8.13 11.70
C SER A 63 -8.41 -7.20 10.48
N VAL A 64 -8.81 -7.66 9.28
CA VAL A 64 -8.64 -6.91 8.03
C VAL A 64 -9.30 -5.53 8.11
N ASP A 65 -10.50 -5.46 8.71
CA ASP A 65 -11.24 -4.21 8.89
C ASP A 65 -10.52 -3.24 9.83
N GLN A 66 -10.00 -3.76 10.94
CA GLN A 66 -9.24 -2.97 11.91
C GLN A 66 -7.93 -2.47 11.30
N ALA A 67 -7.24 -3.33 10.53
CA ALA A 67 -5.97 -2.99 9.88
C ALA A 67 -6.13 -1.78 8.94
N ILE A 68 -7.22 -1.75 8.16
CA ILE A 68 -7.51 -0.66 7.20
C ILE A 68 -7.83 0.67 7.90
N GLN A 69 -8.40 0.61 9.11
CA GLN A 69 -8.71 1.81 9.89
C GLN A 69 -7.48 2.46 10.52
N ILE A 70 -6.35 1.75 10.61
CA ILE A 70 -5.12 2.30 11.20
C ILE A 70 -4.64 3.49 10.39
N LYS A 71 -4.48 4.64 11.06
CA LYS A 71 -3.93 5.84 10.44
C LYS A 71 -2.45 5.63 10.11
N LEU A 72 -2.17 5.26 8.87
CA LEU A 72 -0.84 5.02 8.34
C LEU A 72 -0.10 6.33 8.00
N GLY A 73 0.23 7.14 9.01
CA GLY A 73 1.07 8.33 8.84
C GLY A 73 0.53 9.31 7.78
N ARG A 74 1.39 9.80 6.87
CA ARG A 74 1.04 10.79 5.82
C ARG A 74 -0.28 10.39 5.14
N ASP A 75 -1.28 11.26 5.29
CA ASP A 75 -2.69 10.98 5.05
C ASP A 75 -2.94 10.14 3.79
N ALA A 76 -3.20 8.86 4.01
CA ALA A 76 -3.85 8.01 3.04
C ALA A 76 -5.29 8.51 2.92
N GLN A 77 -5.64 9.06 1.75
CA GLN A 77 -7.02 9.44 1.44
C GLN A 77 -7.82 8.16 1.19
N ILE A 78 -8.25 7.52 2.26
CA ILE A 78 -9.26 6.48 2.22
C ILE A 78 -10.59 7.21 2.00
N LYS A 79 -11.21 7.02 0.82
CA LYS A 79 -12.53 7.58 0.58
C LYS A 79 -13.49 6.95 1.60
N LYS A 80 -14.21 7.78 2.36
CA LYS A 80 -15.43 7.32 3.03
C LYS A 80 -16.46 7.12 1.92
N GLU A 81 -17.14 5.98 1.93
CA GLU A 81 -18.27 5.73 1.03
C GLU A 81 -19.30 6.86 1.16
N ARG A 82 -20.01 7.11 0.05
CA ARG A 82 -21.12 8.05 -0.03
C ARG A 82 -22.33 7.51 0.70
#